data_AF-A0A7S0Z3P5-F1
#
_entry.id   AF-A0A7S0Z3P5-F1
#
_cell.length_a   1.000
_cell.length_b   1.000
_cell.length_c   1.000
_cell.angle_alpha   90.00
_cell.angle_beta   90.00
_cell.angle_gamma   90.00
#
_symmetry.space_group_name_H-M   'P 1'
#
loop_
_entity.id
_entity.type
_entity.pdbx_description
1 polymer ?
#
loop_
_entity_poly.entity_id
_entity_poly.type
_entity_poly.pdbx_seq_one_letter_code
_entity_poly.pdbx_strand_id
1 'polypeptide(L)'
;MEAEQEMAFERGKFGGTGDVSGEAVRCVPFLADGELECDVGGKVVIVGRGGVKFEVKAQRVARGGGIGMIVVNTEESLFSCTGSADDVEMPVVCVAKSGGGLLKDGARVSLRGVQYGVGTLRYTCDVGADGQRAVDGGKEAAKGGGDGGAVGGIGGVGMKLSLPSTAVKGVAGDGGGGGGGALRGSEDDESSGDDSDDSLG
;
A
#
# COMPACT_ATOMS: atom_id res chain seq x y z
N MET A 1 -20.14 11.27 16.32
CA MET A 1 -19.06 11.07 17.32
C MET A 1 -17.96 10.29 16.61
N GLU A 2 -16.72 10.72 16.75
CA GLU A 2 -15.58 9.92 16.29
C GLU A 2 -15.24 8.92 17.40
N ALA A 3 -15.18 7.63 17.07
CA ALA A 3 -14.65 6.62 17.98
C ALA A 3 -13.23 6.27 17.57
N GLU A 4 -12.38 6.06 18.58
CA GLU A 4 -11.08 5.44 18.39
C GLU A 4 -11.23 3.93 18.42
N GLN A 5 -10.68 3.27 17.42
CA GLN A 5 -10.60 1.82 17.33
C GLN A 5 -9.15 1.38 17.22
N GLU A 6 -8.92 0.13 17.59
CA GLU A 6 -7.61 -0.49 17.57
C GLU A 6 -7.67 -1.79 16.77
N MET A 7 -6.61 -2.07 16.01
CA MET A 7 -6.40 -3.36 15.36
C MET A 7 -4.93 -3.77 15.47
N ALA A 8 -4.67 -5.08 15.38
CA ALA A 8 -3.31 -5.59 15.33
C ALA A 8 -2.70 -5.39 13.93
N PHE A 9 -1.39 -5.17 13.88
CA PHE A 9 -0.61 -5.21 12.66
C PHE A 9 0.69 -6.00 12.85
N GLU A 10 1.26 -6.46 11.75
CA GLU A 10 2.61 -7.02 11.69
C GLU A 10 3.51 -6.09 10.87
N ARG A 11 4.72 -5.81 11.35
CA ARG A 11 5.70 -5.01 10.62
C ARG A 11 6.27 -5.81 9.47
N GLY A 12 6.55 -5.12 8.36
CA GLY A 12 7.39 -5.65 7.30
C GLY A 12 8.80 -5.99 7.80
N LYS A 13 9.51 -6.84 7.04
CA LYS A 13 10.92 -7.15 7.31
C LYS A 13 11.87 -5.99 7.00
N PHE A 14 11.36 -4.94 6.35
CA PHE A 14 12.05 -3.73 5.96
C PHE A 14 11.23 -2.51 6.38
N GLY A 15 11.79 -1.31 6.23
CA GLY A 15 11.18 -0.07 6.70
C GLY A 15 11.62 0.33 8.10
N GLY A 16 11.19 1.52 8.49
CA GLY A 16 11.44 2.08 9.82
C GLY A 16 10.87 1.27 10.97
N THR A 17 11.47 1.46 12.14
CA THR A 17 11.01 0.91 13.42
C THR A 17 10.27 1.94 14.28
N GLY A 18 10.22 3.20 13.83
CA GLY A 18 9.58 4.30 14.54
C GLY A 18 8.06 4.19 14.54
N ASP A 19 7.47 4.54 15.67
CA ASP A 19 6.03 4.78 15.77
C ASP A 19 5.68 6.08 15.05
N VAL A 20 4.59 6.07 14.29
CA VAL A 20 4.16 7.22 13.48
C VAL A 20 2.68 7.47 13.65
N SER A 21 2.27 8.73 13.49
CA SER A 21 0.86 9.11 13.48
C SER A 21 0.63 10.17 12.42
N GLY A 22 -0.48 10.04 11.71
CA GLY A 22 -0.84 10.96 10.64
C GLY A 22 -2.22 10.65 10.10
N GLU A 23 -2.58 11.35 9.04
CA GLU A 23 -3.81 11.10 8.29
C GLU A 23 -3.58 9.90 7.35
N ALA A 24 -4.58 9.04 7.24
CA ALA A 24 -4.58 7.92 6.31
C ALA A 24 -5.09 8.34 4.93
N VAL A 25 -4.40 7.91 3.88
CA VAL A 25 -4.79 8.16 2.49
C VAL A 25 -4.67 6.91 1.63
N ARG A 26 -5.68 6.62 0.83
CA ARG A 26 -5.73 5.60 -0.22
C ARG A 26 -5.46 6.30 -1.54
N CYS A 27 -4.35 5.92 -2.15
CA CYS A 27 -3.94 6.48 -3.42
C CYS A 27 -4.51 5.70 -4.59
N VAL A 28 -4.63 6.37 -5.73
CA VAL A 28 -4.88 5.72 -7.02
C VAL A 28 -3.53 5.60 -7.75
N PRO A 29 -3.14 4.43 -8.26
CA PRO A 29 -3.82 3.14 -8.10
C PRO A 29 -3.66 2.57 -6.67
N PHE A 30 -4.68 1.88 -6.17
CA PHE A 30 -4.68 1.30 -4.81
C PHE A 30 -3.58 0.27 -4.58
N LEU A 31 -3.12 -0.38 -5.64
CA LEU A 31 -2.00 -1.32 -5.59
C LEU A 31 -0.64 -0.61 -5.72
N ALA A 32 -0.59 0.71 -5.84
CA ALA A 32 0.65 1.47 -6.04
C ALA A 32 1.55 0.86 -7.13
N ASP A 33 0.94 0.26 -8.17
CA ASP A 33 1.60 -0.37 -9.32
C ASP A 33 1.91 0.62 -10.44
N GLY A 34 1.32 1.82 -10.38
CA GLY A 34 1.66 3.00 -11.19
C GLY A 34 2.12 4.21 -10.36
N GLU A 35 2.04 5.39 -10.99
CA GLU A 35 2.25 6.70 -10.34
C GLU A 35 1.11 6.99 -9.35
N LEU A 36 1.44 7.56 -8.18
CA LEU A 36 0.47 7.83 -7.11
C LEU A 36 -0.21 9.17 -7.37
N GLU A 37 -1.51 9.14 -7.66
CA GLU A 37 -2.35 10.32 -7.88
C GLU A 37 -3.03 10.76 -6.57
N CYS A 38 -2.23 11.15 -5.57
CA CYS A 38 -2.70 11.56 -4.25
C CYS A 38 -1.62 12.39 -3.54
N ASP A 39 -2.02 13.21 -2.57
CA ASP A 39 -1.09 13.90 -1.69
C ASP A 39 -0.68 12.99 -0.52
N VAL A 40 0.54 12.44 -0.59
CA VAL A 40 1.11 11.54 0.42
C VAL A 40 2.03 12.25 1.42
N GLY A 41 2.35 13.53 1.21
CA GLY A 41 3.31 14.26 2.03
C GLY A 41 2.85 14.34 3.49
N GLY A 42 3.62 13.76 4.42
CA GLY A 42 3.26 13.77 5.84
C GLY A 42 2.12 12.80 6.23
N LYS A 43 1.68 11.92 5.32
CA LYS A 43 0.53 11.02 5.53
C LYS A 43 0.93 9.55 5.57
N VAL A 44 0.02 8.72 6.08
CA VAL A 44 0.15 7.26 6.11
C VAL A 44 -0.63 6.68 4.93
N VAL A 45 0.08 6.02 4.02
CA VAL A 45 -0.54 5.54 2.77
C VAL A 45 -1.07 4.12 2.94
N ILE A 46 -2.32 3.91 2.56
CA ILE A 46 -2.97 2.60 2.55
C ILE A 46 -2.91 2.02 1.15
N VAL A 47 -2.30 0.84 1.01
CA VAL A 47 -2.16 0.13 -0.25
C VAL A 47 -2.63 -1.32 -0.15
N GLY A 48 -3.08 -1.89 -1.26
CA GLY A 48 -3.42 -3.31 -1.34
C GLY A 48 -2.21 -4.21 -1.63
N ARG A 49 -2.28 -5.46 -1.17
CA ARG A 49 -1.37 -6.55 -1.58
C ARG A 49 -1.61 -6.93 -3.05
N GLY A 50 -0.52 -7.12 -3.81
CA GLY A 50 -0.54 -7.51 -5.22
C GLY A 50 0.03 -6.45 -6.17
N GLY A 51 0.00 -6.68 -7.48
CA GLY A 51 0.48 -5.75 -8.52
C GLY A 51 2.02 -5.73 -8.66
N VAL A 52 2.73 -5.22 -7.66
CA VAL A 52 4.20 -5.08 -7.63
C VAL A 52 4.79 -5.48 -6.27
N LYS A 53 6.12 -5.62 -6.18
CA LYS A 53 6.83 -5.91 -4.93
C LYS A 53 6.57 -4.84 -3.86
N PHE A 54 6.56 -5.22 -2.59
CA PHE A 54 6.31 -4.29 -1.47
C PHE A 54 7.37 -3.18 -1.37
N GLU A 55 8.63 -3.50 -1.65
CA GLU A 55 9.76 -2.56 -1.70
C GLU A 55 9.49 -1.41 -2.68
N VAL A 56 8.99 -1.74 -3.87
CA VAL A 56 8.69 -0.77 -4.94
C VAL A 56 7.54 0.16 -4.50
N LYS A 57 6.53 -0.37 -3.82
CA LYS A 57 5.43 0.44 -3.26
C LYS A 57 5.96 1.39 -2.20
N ALA A 58 6.77 0.87 -1.27
CA ALA A 58 7.35 1.66 -0.21
C ALA A 58 8.21 2.79 -0.78
N GLN A 59 9.13 2.51 -1.71
CA GLN A 59 9.94 3.53 -2.37
C GLN A 59 9.10 4.64 -3.04
N ARG A 60 7.95 4.30 -3.63
CA ARG A 60 7.03 5.29 -4.21
C ARG A 60 6.40 6.18 -3.13
N VAL A 61 5.97 5.59 -2.02
CA VAL A 61 5.44 6.32 -0.87
C VAL A 61 6.51 7.21 -0.24
N ALA A 62 7.73 6.69 -0.04
CA ALA A 62 8.88 7.44 0.49
C ALA A 62 9.18 8.66 -0.38
N ARG A 63 9.27 8.45 -1.70
CA ARG A 63 9.59 9.52 -2.65
C ARG A 63 8.54 10.63 -2.66
N GLY A 64 7.29 10.31 -2.39
CA GLY A 64 6.23 11.31 -2.22
C GLY A 64 6.22 12.01 -0.86
N GLY A 65 7.07 11.60 0.09
CA GLY A 65 7.12 12.15 1.44
C GLY A 65 6.14 11.52 2.43
N GLY A 66 5.66 10.30 2.16
CA GLY A 66 4.83 9.55 3.09
C GLY A 66 5.60 9.16 4.35
N ILE A 67 4.94 9.31 5.50
CA ILE A 67 5.54 9.01 6.82
C ILE A 67 5.25 7.58 7.30
N GLY A 68 4.50 6.79 6.53
CA GLY A 68 4.23 5.39 6.83
C GLY A 68 3.41 4.72 5.73
N MET A 69 3.47 3.38 5.69
CA MET A 69 2.71 2.58 4.73
C MET A 69 1.99 1.44 5.42
N ILE A 70 0.68 1.31 5.16
CA ILE A 70 -0.17 0.21 5.61
C ILE A 70 -0.52 -0.65 4.40
N VAL A 71 -0.13 -1.93 4.44
CA VAL A 71 -0.44 -2.90 3.40
C VAL A 71 -1.62 -3.77 3.84
N VAL A 72 -2.71 -3.68 3.09
CA VAL A 72 -3.92 -4.47 3.33
C VAL A 72 -3.79 -5.82 2.64
N ASN A 73 -3.89 -6.89 3.42
CA ASN A 73 -3.89 -8.24 2.88
C ASN A 73 -5.17 -8.52 2.07
N THR A 74 -5.11 -9.52 1.18
CA THR A 74 -6.27 -10.08 0.49
C THR A 74 -7.02 -11.13 1.31
N GLU A 75 -6.43 -11.56 2.43
CA GLU A 75 -6.93 -12.60 3.34
C GLU A 75 -7.13 -12.02 4.75
N GLU A 76 -7.86 -12.73 5.61
CA GLU A 76 -8.12 -12.31 7.00
C GLU A 76 -6.94 -12.56 7.95
N SER A 77 -5.89 -13.25 7.48
CA SER A 77 -4.69 -13.50 8.26
C SER A 77 -3.75 -12.29 8.25
N LEU A 78 -3.08 -12.04 9.38
CA LEU A 78 -1.90 -11.17 9.40
C LEU A 78 -0.77 -11.81 8.57
N PHE A 79 0.09 -10.95 8.02
CA PHE A 79 1.24 -11.39 7.24
C PHE A 79 2.38 -10.40 7.41
N SER A 80 3.62 -10.90 7.34
CA SER A 80 4.79 -10.04 7.23
C SER A 80 5.04 -9.69 5.76
N CYS A 81 5.12 -8.40 5.46
CA CYS A 81 5.59 -7.94 4.16
C CYS A 81 7.09 -8.25 4.04
N THR A 82 7.42 -9.23 3.19
CA THR A 82 8.81 -9.65 2.95
C THR A 82 9.48 -8.77 1.89
N GLY A 83 10.79 -8.61 2.01
CA GLY A 83 11.60 -7.81 1.10
C GLY A 83 12.74 -7.11 1.83
N SER A 84 13.54 -6.39 1.06
CA SER A 84 14.65 -5.55 1.50
C SER A 84 14.58 -4.22 0.75
N ALA A 85 14.42 -3.14 1.48
CA ALA A 85 14.52 -1.79 0.93
C ALA A 85 15.22 -0.92 1.97
N ASP A 86 16.53 -0.77 1.81
CA ASP A 86 17.38 -0.08 2.79
C ASP A 86 17.15 1.43 2.78
N ASP A 87 16.69 2.00 1.66
CA ASP A 87 16.38 3.42 1.50
C ASP A 87 15.01 3.84 2.08
N VAL A 88 14.28 2.88 2.69
CA VAL A 88 12.92 3.10 3.20
C VAL A 88 12.99 3.26 4.72
N GLU A 89 13.00 4.51 5.19
CA GLU A 89 13.07 4.82 6.62
C GLU A 89 11.70 4.87 7.30
N MET A 90 10.61 5.01 6.55
CA MET A 90 9.26 5.02 7.12
C MET A 90 8.78 3.60 7.44
N PRO A 91 7.97 3.43 8.50
CA PRO A 91 7.49 2.12 8.90
C PRO A 91 6.51 1.53 7.87
N VAL A 92 6.72 0.25 7.58
CA VAL A 92 5.84 -0.55 6.73
C VAL A 92 5.14 -1.58 7.62
N VAL A 93 3.81 -1.52 7.66
CA VAL A 93 2.99 -2.43 8.45
C VAL A 93 1.95 -3.11 7.59
N CYS A 94 1.49 -4.26 8.02
CA CYS A 94 0.64 -5.16 7.26
C CYS A 94 -0.55 -5.54 8.15
N VAL A 95 -1.76 -5.44 7.60
CA VAL A 95 -3.02 -5.68 8.32
C VAL A 95 -3.88 -6.70 7.58
N ALA A 96 -4.79 -7.34 8.32
CA ALA A 96 -5.81 -8.21 7.76
C ALA A 96 -6.76 -7.43 6.82
N LYS A 97 -7.39 -8.15 5.89
CA LYS A 97 -8.35 -7.56 4.93
C LYS A 97 -9.48 -6.79 5.63
N SER A 98 -10.12 -7.37 6.64
CA SER A 98 -11.17 -6.70 7.43
C SER A 98 -10.68 -5.40 8.07
N GLY A 99 -9.49 -5.41 8.68
CA GLY A 99 -8.86 -4.22 9.26
C GLY A 99 -8.65 -3.12 8.23
N GLY A 100 -8.06 -3.46 7.07
CA GLY A 100 -7.87 -2.50 5.99
C GLY A 100 -9.16 -1.96 5.39
N GLY A 101 -10.27 -2.71 5.45
CA GLY A 101 -11.59 -2.26 5.02
C GLY A 101 -12.19 -1.15 5.90
N LEU A 102 -11.79 -1.07 7.16
CA LEU A 102 -12.31 -0.10 8.14
C LEU A 102 -11.62 1.27 8.06
N LEU A 103 -10.44 1.33 7.44
CA LEU A 103 -9.65 2.56 7.33
C LEU A 103 -10.20 3.44 6.19
N LYS A 104 -10.69 4.63 6.52
CA LYS A 104 -11.16 5.60 5.52
C LYS A 104 -10.07 6.61 5.17
N ASP A 105 -10.20 7.20 3.99
CA ASP A 105 -9.45 8.41 3.64
C ASP A 105 -9.76 9.53 4.64
N GLY A 106 -8.72 10.22 5.10
CA GLY A 106 -8.86 11.25 6.14
C GLY A 106 -8.90 10.71 7.57
N ALA A 107 -8.93 9.39 7.78
CA ALA A 107 -8.92 8.83 9.13
C ALA A 107 -7.58 9.14 9.81
N ARG A 108 -7.62 9.58 11.07
CA ARG A 108 -6.40 9.78 11.85
C ARG A 108 -5.91 8.43 12.33
N VAL A 109 -4.68 8.05 11.97
CA VAL A 109 -4.06 6.77 12.35
C VAL A 109 -2.82 6.96 13.21
N SER A 110 -2.54 5.99 14.08
CA SER A 110 -1.31 5.91 14.86
C SER A 110 -0.82 4.47 14.92
N LEU A 111 0.38 4.24 14.41
CA LEU A 111 1.10 2.98 14.48
C LEU A 111 1.93 2.97 15.75
N ARG A 112 1.67 2.03 16.65
CA ARG A 112 2.41 1.87 17.91
C ARG A 112 3.00 0.49 18.06
N GLY A 113 4.19 0.42 18.65
CA GLY A 113 4.92 -0.82 18.86
C GLY A 113 5.61 -1.34 17.60
N VAL A 114 5.86 -0.47 16.62
CA VAL A 114 6.44 -0.85 15.33
C VAL A 114 7.78 -1.58 15.53
N GLN A 115 8.64 -1.05 16.40
CA GLN A 115 9.94 -1.63 16.72
C GLN A 115 9.92 -3.10 17.19
N TYR A 116 8.80 -3.59 17.73
CA TYR A 116 8.67 -4.96 18.22
C TYR A 116 8.26 -5.97 17.14
N GLY A 117 8.05 -5.51 15.90
CA GLY A 117 7.63 -6.36 14.78
C GLY A 117 6.13 -6.68 14.76
N VAL A 118 5.43 -6.55 15.88
CA VAL A 118 3.97 -6.59 15.99
C VAL A 118 3.50 -5.44 16.84
N GLY A 119 2.35 -4.87 16.52
CA GLY A 119 1.88 -3.68 17.20
C GLY A 119 0.40 -3.41 17.04
N THR A 120 -0.01 -2.22 17.43
CA THR A 120 -1.40 -1.78 17.43
C THR A 120 -1.55 -0.53 16.57
N LEU A 121 -2.44 -0.62 15.58
CA LEU A 121 -2.87 0.50 14.76
C LEU A 121 -4.13 1.08 15.41
N ARG A 122 -4.03 2.32 15.89
CA ARG A 122 -5.19 3.10 16.35
C ARG A 122 -5.72 3.94 15.21
N TYR A 123 -7.03 4.04 15.07
CA TYR A 123 -7.67 4.83 14.02
C TYR A 123 -8.99 5.44 14.47
N THR A 124 -9.34 6.61 13.91
CA THR A 124 -10.67 7.20 14.08
C THR A 124 -11.64 6.64 13.06
N CYS A 125 -12.87 6.37 13.50
CA CYS A 125 -13.98 6.02 12.63
C CYS A 125 -15.25 6.79 13.01
N ASP A 126 -16.09 7.08 12.02
CA ASP A 126 -17.44 7.58 12.28
C ASP A 126 -18.26 6.51 12.99
N VAL A 127 -18.76 6.82 14.18
CA VAL A 127 -19.79 6.00 14.84
C VAL A 127 -21.13 6.38 14.21
N GLY A 128 -21.81 5.42 13.59
CA GLY A 128 -23.18 5.60 13.11
C GLY A 128 -24.11 6.08 14.22
N ALA A 129 -25.17 6.80 13.86
CA ALA A 129 -26.09 7.46 14.79
C ALA A 129 -26.72 6.51 15.85
N ASP A 130 -26.72 5.21 15.59
CA ASP A 130 -27.28 4.17 16.47
C ASP A 130 -26.32 3.68 17.57
N GLY A 131 -25.11 4.25 17.68
CA GLY A 131 -24.11 3.83 18.68
C GLY A 131 -23.59 2.40 18.48
N GLN A 132 -24.04 1.71 17.43
CA GLN A 132 -23.53 0.41 17.03
C GLN A 132 -22.27 0.60 16.19
N ARG A 133 -21.18 0.02 16.71
CA ARG A 133 -19.94 -0.24 16.00
C ARG A 133 -20.29 -0.86 14.64
N ALA A 134 -19.78 -0.34 13.53
CA ALA A 134 -19.85 -1.02 12.25
C ALA A 134 -18.97 -2.28 12.32
N VAL A 135 -19.48 -3.33 12.95
CA VAL A 135 -18.96 -4.70 12.87
C VAL A 135 -19.70 -5.40 11.73
N ASP A 136 -19.40 -5.01 10.50
CA ASP A 136 -19.82 -5.79 9.34
C ASP A 136 -18.65 -6.65 8.88
N GLY A 137 -18.80 -7.98 8.98
CA GLY A 137 -17.92 -8.91 8.28
C GLY A 137 -17.38 -10.13 9.04
N GLY A 138 -17.85 -10.44 10.25
CA GLY A 138 -17.55 -11.72 10.91
C GLY A 138 -18.60 -12.79 10.61
N LYS A 139 -18.83 -13.14 9.34
CA LYS A 139 -19.74 -14.26 9.02
C LYS A 139 -18.96 -15.57 9.06
N GLU A 140 -19.24 -16.33 10.10
CA GLU A 140 -18.84 -17.72 10.32
C GLU A 140 -18.80 -18.55 9.03
N ALA A 141 -17.65 -19.17 8.77
CA ALA A 141 -17.55 -20.30 7.86
C ALA A 141 -16.75 -21.42 8.54
N ALA A 142 -17.29 -21.95 9.64
CA ALA A 142 -16.91 -23.27 10.13
C ALA A 142 -17.92 -24.30 9.60
N LYS A 143 -17.65 -24.86 8.43
CA LYS A 143 -18.15 -26.19 8.02
C LYS A 143 -17.12 -26.83 7.09
N GLY A 144 -16.18 -27.57 7.68
CA GLY A 144 -15.34 -28.54 6.99
C GLY A 144 -15.44 -29.87 7.72
N GLY A 145 -15.89 -30.92 7.02
CA GLY A 145 -15.92 -32.29 7.55
C GLY A 145 -17.03 -33.12 6.93
N GLY A 146 -16.76 -33.71 5.76
CA GLY A 146 -17.70 -34.59 5.07
C GLY A 146 -17.11 -35.15 3.78
N ASP A 147 -16.07 -35.96 3.92
CA ASP A 147 -15.51 -36.81 2.88
C ASP A 147 -16.57 -37.81 2.39
N GLY A 148 -16.83 -37.85 1.08
CA GLY A 148 -17.82 -38.75 0.49
C GLY A 148 -17.85 -38.62 -1.03
N GLY A 149 -17.09 -39.47 -1.70
CA GLY A 149 -16.94 -39.47 -3.15
C GLY A 149 -18.20 -39.89 -3.91
N ALA A 150 -18.24 -39.52 -5.19
CA ALA A 150 -18.93 -40.27 -6.23
C ALA A 150 -18.34 -39.92 -7.60
N VAL A 151 -17.99 -40.99 -8.30
CA VAL A 151 -17.57 -41.07 -9.69
C VAL A 151 -18.70 -40.74 -10.67
N GLY A 152 -18.32 -40.29 -11.87
CA GLY A 152 -19.06 -40.56 -13.10
C GLY A 152 -19.81 -39.38 -13.71
N GLY A 153 -19.50 -39.07 -14.98
CA GLY A 153 -20.32 -38.17 -15.79
C GLY A 153 -19.60 -37.56 -16.99
N ILE A 154 -19.24 -38.38 -17.98
CA ILE A 154 -18.90 -37.90 -19.33
C ILE A 154 -20.19 -37.49 -20.07
N GLY A 155 -20.20 -36.26 -20.60
CA GLY A 155 -21.25 -35.74 -21.48
C GLY A 155 -21.19 -34.21 -21.47
N GLY A 156 -20.79 -33.47 -22.50
CA GLY A 156 -20.89 -33.73 -23.93
C GLY A 156 -22.13 -33.03 -24.47
N VAL A 157 -22.04 -31.72 -24.73
CA VAL A 157 -22.72 -31.02 -25.84
C VAL A 157 -22.22 -29.58 -25.91
N GLY A 158 -21.87 -29.15 -27.12
CA GLY A 158 -21.31 -27.84 -27.41
C GLY A 158 -22.34 -26.73 -27.49
N MET A 159 -21.87 -25.50 -27.33
CA MET A 159 -22.57 -24.31 -27.80
C MET A 159 -21.57 -23.35 -28.45
N LYS A 160 -21.85 -23.07 -29.72
CA LYS A 160 -21.11 -22.17 -30.60
C LYS A 160 -21.28 -20.73 -30.12
N LEU A 161 -20.19 -20.07 -29.75
CA LEU A 161 -20.14 -18.61 -29.58
C LEU A 161 -19.97 -17.98 -30.97
N SER A 162 -21.09 -17.49 -31.50
CA SER A 162 -21.14 -16.62 -32.67
C SER A 162 -20.78 -15.20 -32.23
N LEU A 163 -19.67 -14.67 -32.72
CA LEU A 163 -19.30 -13.26 -32.59
C LEU A 163 -19.64 -12.54 -33.89
N PRO A 164 -20.45 -11.46 -33.88
CA PRO A 164 -20.60 -10.62 -35.06
C PRO A 164 -19.34 -9.78 -35.27
N SER A 165 -18.73 -9.93 -36.44
CA SER A 165 -17.82 -8.93 -37.00
C SER A 165 -18.58 -7.65 -37.29
N THR A 166 -18.13 -6.52 -36.77
CA THR A 166 -18.49 -5.22 -37.36
C THR A 166 -17.32 -4.27 -37.23
N ALA A 167 -16.77 -3.94 -38.38
CA ALA A 167 -15.72 -2.97 -38.60
C ALA A 167 -16.22 -1.55 -38.29
N VAL A 168 -15.39 -0.74 -37.64
CA VAL A 168 -15.49 0.72 -37.68
C VAL A 168 -14.14 1.35 -38.02
N LYS A 169 -14.08 1.70 -39.31
CA LYS A 169 -13.45 2.84 -39.99
C LYS A 169 -12.66 3.83 -39.11
N GLY A 170 -11.40 4.05 -39.50
CA GLY A 170 -10.44 4.89 -38.80
C GLY A 170 -10.64 6.40 -38.90
N VAL A 171 -9.75 7.11 -38.20
CA VAL A 171 -9.40 8.51 -38.46
C VAL A 171 -7.89 8.66 -38.28
N ALA A 172 -7.25 9.24 -39.27
CA ALA A 172 -5.85 9.63 -39.26
C ALA A 172 -5.66 10.85 -38.34
N GLY A 173 -4.57 10.87 -37.59
CA GLY A 173 -4.07 12.04 -36.86
C GLY A 173 -2.56 12.08 -37.01
N ASP A 174 -2.11 12.80 -38.02
CA ASP A 174 -0.72 13.17 -38.33
C ASP A 174 -0.42 14.53 -37.68
N GLY A 175 0.80 14.72 -37.17
CA GLY A 175 1.31 15.98 -36.61
C GLY A 175 2.08 15.72 -35.32
N GLY A 176 3.42 15.60 -35.34
CA GLY A 176 4.37 16.72 -35.32
C GLY A 176 4.91 16.84 -33.88
N GLY A 177 6.19 16.92 -33.54
CA GLY A 177 7.38 17.43 -34.22
C GLY A 177 8.11 18.34 -33.23
N GLY A 178 9.41 18.09 -32.98
CA GLY A 178 10.35 18.98 -32.26
C GLY A 178 10.24 18.94 -30.73
N GLY A 179 11.30 19.04 -29.92
CA GLY A 179 12.72 19.29 -30.08
C GLY A 179 13.31 19.08 -28.66
N GLY A 180 14.50 18.52 -28.49
CA GLY A 180 15.73 19.30 -28.66
C GLY A 180 15.90 20.29 -27.49
N GLY A 181 16.21 19.78 -26.30
CA GLY A 181 16.52 20.57 -25.11
C GLY A 181 17.75 20.02 -24.41
N ALA A 182 18.92 20.24 -25.00
CA ALA A 182 20.16 20.34 -24.23
C ALA A 182 20.05 21.56 -23.30
N LEU A 183 20.71 21.52 -22.14
CA LEU A 183 21.53 22.60 -21.59
C LEU A 183 21.86 22.34 -20.11
N ARG A 184 23.17 22.37 -19.83
CA ARG A 184 23.86 22.84 -18.59
C ARG A 184 23.76 21.94 -17.35
N GLY A 185 24.85 21.50 -16.72
CA GLY A 185 26.21 22.04 -16.66
C GLY A 185 26.40 22.80 -15.35
N SER A 186 27.14 22.17 -14.43
CA SER A 186 28.04 22.74 -13.40
C SER A 186 28.37 21.58 -12.43
N GLU A 187 29.55 20.94 -12.49
CA GLU A 187 30.88 21.46 -12.11
C GLU A 187 30.93 21.84 -10.62
N ASP A 188 31.73 21.04 -9.91
CA ASP A 188 32.61 21.37 -8.79
C ASP A 188 32.02 21.98 -7.51
N ASP A 189 32.16 21.24 -6.41
CA ASP A 189 32.62 21.88 -5.16
C ASP A 189 33.43 20.88 -4.32
N GLU A 190 34.74 20.97 -4.49
CA GLU A 190 35.74 20.36 -3.62
C GLU A 190 35.97 21.28 -2.42
N SER A 191 35.30 20.99 -1.29
CA SER A 191 35.67 21.62 -0.01
C SER A 191 36.61 20.69 0.76
N SER A 192 37.90 20.82 0.47
CA SER A 192 38.97 20.49 1.41
C SER A 192 38.96 21.56 2.52
N GLY A 193 38.62 21.15 3.75
CA GLY A 193 38.84 21.95 4.95
C GLY A 193 39.78 21.15 5.86
N ASP A 194 41.08 21.43 5.77
CA ASP A 194 41.85 22.44 6.52
C ASP A 194 42.38 21.87 7.83
N ASP A 195 43.69 21.65 7.81
CA ASP A 195 44.56 21.35 8.91
C ASP A 195 44.33 22.28 10.12
N SER A 196 44.37 21.71 11.32
CA SER A 196 44.81 22.44 12.50
C SER A 196 45.61 21.49 13.38
N ASP A 197 46.92 21.54 13.13
CA ASP A 197 47.97 21.32 14.12
C ASP A 197 47.73 22.29 15.29
N ASP A 198 47.48 21.75 16.49
CA ASP A 198 47.66 22.51 17.73
C ASP A 198 48.34 21.60 18.76
N SER A 199 49.65 21.46 18.53
CA SER A 199 50.69 21.73 19.52
C SER A 199 50.26 22.02 20.98
N LEU A 200 50.81 21.19 21.88
CA LEU A 200 51.33 21.50 23.22
C LEU A 200 50.35 21.61 24.42
N GLY A 201 50.52 20.64 25.32
CA GLY A 201 50.12 20.65 26.73
C GLY A 201 50.65 19.42 27.44
#